data_AF-X1MBT9-F1
#
_entry.id   AF-X1MBT9-F1
#
_cell.length_a   1.000
_cell.length_b   1.000
_cell.length_c   1.000
_cell.angle_alpha   90.00
_cell.angle_beta   90.00
_cell.angle_gamma   90.00
#
_symmetry.space_group_name_H-M   'P 1'
#
loop_
_entity.id
_entity.type
_entity.pdbx_description
1 polymer ?
#
loop_
_entity_poly.entity_id
_entity_poly.type
_entity_poly.pdbx_seq_one_letter_code
_entity_poly.pdbx_strand_id
1 'polypeptide(L)'
;FLSFLFWLGDFEVFVAFLKDAVGSFSRAAYLGDIKDTVKILTVHEAKGMHFRYSFIPGVMWGNFPREFKQGSYIETGKSEEKHYEVEKRIFDIAVNTATESVFISFRMDFSEEEVLSPYLKEYLKDGINGEPAPAGIFEEDVKMQEVKLNPPRVSMPPVKSISATALENYIACPLKYFFEKIVRIRREMTPAALSGRLVHKIMERFHGEFPHPAESGGMKKKMSGLIDIVFLAALRKEEFPDGYTFKCWKKFVTPFLLKYAATEHEFDVRLREHKVEIG
;
A
#
# COMPACT_ATOMS: atom_id res chain seq x y z
N PHE A 1 -4.26 -25.38 36.26
CA PHE A 1 -5.40 -26.22 35.83
C PHE A 1 -5.57 -26.03 34.33
N LEU A 2 -4.79 -26.81 33.58
CA LEU A 2 -4.84 -26.86 32.12
C LEU A 2 -5.91 -27.87 31.75
N SER A 3 -7.07 -27.35 31.42
CA SER A 3 -8.14 -28.09 30.78
C SER A 3 -8.65 -27.15 29.72
N PHE A 4 -8.46 -27.52 28.46
CA PHE A 4 -9.56 -27.72 27.53
C PHE A 4 -8.96 -28.12 26.18
N LEU A 5 -9.15 -29.40 25.83
CA LEU A 5 -9.23 -29.84 24.45
C LEU A 5 -10.31 -28.97 23.78
N PHE A 6 -9.89 -27.92 23.10
CA PHE A 6 -10.69 -27.34 22.03
C PHE A 6 -10.39 -28.13 20.76
N TRP A 7 -11.44 -28.55 20.07
CA TRP A 7 -11.35 -29.23 18.78
C TRP A 7 -10.51 -28.38 17.81
N LEU A 8 -9.29 -28.83 17.48
CA LEU A 8 -8.33 -28.10 16.65
C LEU A 8 -8.86 -27.73 15.25
N GLY A 9 -9.87 -28.45 14.75
CA GLY A 9 -10.52 -28.15 13.47
C GLY A 9 -11.23 -26.79 13.45
N ASP A 10 -11.76 -26.31 14.58
CA ASP A 10 -12.45 -25.02 14.63
C ASP A 10 -11.48 -23.84 14.51
N PHE A 11 -10.24 -24.01 14.98
CA PHE A 11 -9.22 -22.96 14.93
C PHE A 11 -8.68 -22.77 13.51
N GLU A 12 -8.44 -23.85 12.75
CA GLU A 12 -8.00 -23.74 11.36
C GLU A 12 -9.07 -23.09 10.48
N VAL A 13 -10.33 -23.49 10.64
CA VAL A 13 -11.47 -22.88 9.94
C VAL A 13 -11.60 -21.40 10.30
N PHE A 14 -11.41 -21.05 11.57
CA PHE A 14 -11.41 -19.66 12.02
C PHE A 14 -10.27 -18.84 11.39
N VAL A 15 -9.06 -19.37 11.31
CA VAL A 15 -7.91 -18.69 10.68
C VAL A 15 -8.13 -18.52 9.17
N ALA A 16 -8.67 -19.52 8.49
CA ALA A 16 -9.01 -19.44 7.07
C ALA A 16 -10.10 -18.39 6.81
N PHE A 17 -11.16 -18.40 7.62
CA PHE A 17 -12.22 -17.39 7.59
C PHE A 17 -11.65 -16.00 7.87
N LEU A 18 -10.77 -15.85 8.86
CA LEU A 18 -10.08 -14.59 9.17
C LEU A 18 -9.28 -14.09 7.97
N LYS A 19 -8.53 -14.97 7.29
CA LYS A 19 -7.74 -14.60 6.13
C LYS A 19 -8.62 -14.09 4.99
N ASP A 20 -9.72 -14.78 4.70
CA ASP A 20 -10.69 -14.35 3.69
C ASP A 20 -11.41 -13.05 4.07
N ALA A 21 -11.82 -12.94 5.34
CA ALA A 21 -12.49 -11.77 5.87
C ALA A 21 -11.57 -10.54 5.87
N VAL A 22 -10.30 -10.67 6.25
CA VAL A 22 -9.31 -9.60 6.16
C VAL A 22 -9.03 -9.25 4.70
N GLY A 23 -8.90 -10.24 3.81
CA GLY A 23 -8.73 -10.01 2.37
C GLY A 23 -9.89 -9.22 1.76
N SER A 24 -11.13 -9.56 2.13
CA SER A 24 -12.36 -9.01 1.57
C SER A 24 -12.81 -7.71 2.24
N PHE A 25 -12.64 -7.59 3.55
CA PHE A 25 -13.22 -6.50 4.36
C PHE A 25 -12.20 -5.57 5.03
N SER A 26 -10.88 -5.76 4.83
CA SER A 26 -9.86 -4.84 5.40
C SER A 26 -10.03 -3.38 5.00
N ARG A 27 -10.81 -3.09 3.94
CA ARG A 27 -11.14 -1.74 3.47
C ARG A 27 -12.62 -1.37 3.63
N ALA A 28 -13.42 -2.22 4.25
CA ALA A 28 -14.82 -1.93 4.49
C ALA A 28 -14.97 -0.81 5.53
N ALA A 29 -16.02 0.00 5.38
CA ALA A 29 -16.31 1.06 6.34
C ALA A 29 -16.60 0.44 7.73
N TYR A 30 -16.11 1.09 8.78
CA TYR A 30 -16.38 0.69 10.17
C TYR A 30 -17.89 0.74 10.42
N LEU A 31 -18.49 -0.42 10.69
CA LEU A 31 -19.94 -0.57 10.88
C LEU A 31 -20.42 -0.22 12.30
N GLY A 32 -19.54 0.30 13.17
CA GLY A 32 -19.84 0.56 14.57
C GLY A 32 -19.64 -0.64 15.48
N ASP A 33 -19.94 -0.48 16.77
CA ASP A 33 -19.88 -1.56 17.76
C ASP A 33 -21.13 -2.45 17.65
N ILE A 34 -21.02 -3.50 16.85
CA ILE A 34 -22.05 -4.53 16.73
C ILE A 34 -21.91 -5.48 17.93
N LYS A 35 -23.02 -5.80 18.60
CA LYS A 35 -23.02 -6.78 19.70
C LYS A 35 -22.76 -8.19 19.14
N ASP A 36 -22.11 -9.03 19.94
CA ASP A 36 -21.83 -10.44 19.63
C ASP A 36 -20.94 -10.67 18.38
N THR A 37 -20.02 -9.75 18.09
CA THR A 37 -19.05 -9.90 16.99
C THR A 37 -17.62 -10.07 17.48
N VAL A 38 -16.82 -10.82 16.71
CA VAL A 38 -15.36 -10.88 16.87
C VAL A 38 -14.75 -9.57 16.37
N LYS A 39 -13.97 -8.90 17.23
CA LYS A 39 -13.27 -7.67 16.88
C LYS A 39 -11.89 -7.99 16.32
N ILE A 40 -11.66 -7.62 15.06
CA ILE A 40 -10.35 -7.69 14.41
C ILE A 40 -9.75 -6.29 14.48
N LEU A 41 -8.74 -6.11 15.31
CA LEU A 41 -8.15 -4.82 15.63
C LEU A 41 -6.63 -4.87 15.51
N THR A 42 -6.02 -3.73 15.24
CA THR A 42 -4.59 -3.56 15.47
C THR A 42 -4.31 -3.45 16.96
N VAL A 43 -3.09 -3.79 17.39
CA VAL A 43 -2.69 -3.69 18.82
C VAL A 43 -2.84 -2.26 19.37
N HIS A 44 -2.66 -1.25 18.52
CA HIS A 44 -2.81 0.15 18.90
C HIS A 44 -4.26 0.50 19.23
N GLU A 45 -5.21 -0.06 18.48
CA GLU A 45 -6.65 0.14 18.70
C GLU A 45 -7.16 -0.67 19.90
N ALA A 46 -6.57 -1.85 20.13
CA ALA A 46 -6.90 -2.70 21.27
C ALA A 46 -6.43 -2.11 22.62
N LYS A 47 -5.59 -1.07 22.61
CA LYS A 47 -5.04 -0.47 23.84
C LYS A 47 -6.16 0.10 24.73
N GLY A 48 -6.24 -0.40 25.95
CA GLY A 48 -7.26 0.01 26.93
C GLY A 48 -8.59 -0.74 26.76
N MET A 49 -8.66 -1.70 25.85
CA MET A 49 -9.75 -2.67 25.76
C MET A 49 -9.34 -3.95 26.47
N HIS A 50 -10.32 -4.61 27.08
CA HIS A 50 -10.15 -5.91 27.72
C HIS A 50 -11.11 -6.91 27.08
N PHE A 51 -10.56 -8.03 26.65
CA PHE A 51 -11.29 -9.12 26.02
C PHE A 51 -11.17 -10.37 26.88
N ARG A 52 -12.17 -11.25 26.87
CA ARG A 52 -12.05 -12.54 27.55
C ARG A 52 -10.92 -13.38 26.93
N TYR A 53 -10.90 -13.43 25.61
CA TYR A 53 -9.91 -14.16 24.82
C TYR A 53 -9.22 -13.20 23.85
N SER A 54 -7.90 -13.34 23.70
CA SER A 54 -7.11 -12.59 22.71
C SER A 54 -6.33 -13.55 21.82
N PHE A 55 -6.35 -13.30 20.51
CA PHE A 55 -5.66 -14.10 19.50
C PHE A 55 -4.61 -13.22 18.83
N ILE A 56 -3.34 -13.59 18.95
CA ILE A 56 -2.20 -12.87 18.38
C ILE A 56 -1.61 -13.73 17.25
N PRO A 57 -1.96 -13.45 15.98
CA PRO A 57 -1.49 -14.24 14.87
C PRO A 57 -0.08 -13.87 14.40
N GLY A 58 0.65 -14.85 13.87
CA GLY A 58 1.85 -14.63 13.06
C GLY A 58 3.05 -14.03 13.80
N VAL A 59 3.31 -14.48 15.03
CA VAL A 59 4.40 -13.96 15.87
C VAL A 59 5.76 -14.55 15.45
N MET A 60 6.25 -14.06 14.31
CA MET A 60 7.54 -14.41 13.69
C MET A 60 8.44 -13.17 13.60
N TRP A 61 9.76 -13.37 13.50
CA TRP A 61 10.69 -12.30 13.19
C TRP A 61 10.32 -11.59 11.88
N GLY A 62 10.44 -10.26 11.84
CA GLY A 62 10.06 -9.43 10.70
C GLY A 62 8.57 -9.05 10.67
N ASN A 63 7.69 -9.89 11.21
CA ASN A 63 6.27 -9.57 11.40
C ASN A 63 6.03 -8.93 12.78
N PHE A 64 6.51 -9.58 13.85
CA PHE A 64 6.39 -9.10 15.22
C PHE A 64 7.58 -9.60 16.07
N PRO A 65 8.63 -8.79 16.27
CA PRO A 65 8.74 -7.37 15.92
C PRO A 65 8.80 -7.11 14.43
N ARG A 66 8.25 -5.96 14.03
CA ARG A 66 8.49 -5.42 12.69
C ARG A 66 9.95 -5.06 12.54
N GLU A 67 10.52 -5.40 11.40
CA GLU A 67 11.90 -5.05 11.05
C GLU A 67 12.10 -3.53 11.09
N PHE A 68 13.18 -3.10 11.74
CA PHE A 68 13.54 -1.68 11.75
C PHE A 68 13.98 -1.24 10.35
N LYS A 69 13.18 -0.38 9.73
CA LYS A 69 13.53 0.27 8.46
C LYS A 69 13.79 1.75 8.70
N GLN A 70 15.02 2.19 8.47
CA GLN A 70 15.31 3.62 8.38
C GLN A 70 14.56 4.16 7.15
N GLY A 71 13.54 4.99 7.38
CA GLY A 71 12.83 5.64 6.29
C GLY A 71 13.78 6.48 5.44
N SER A 72 13.50 6.59 4.13
CA SER A 72 14.24 7.46 3.21
C SER A 72 14.17 8.95 3.60
N TYR A 73 13.19 9.32 4.44
CA TYR A 73 13.08 10.61 5.08
C TYR A 73 13.55 10.50 6.53
N ILE A 74 14.73 11.04 6.76
CA ILE A 74 15.44 11.06 8.03
C ILE A 74 14.65 11.91 9.04
N GLU A 75 13.86 11.26 9.91
CA GLU A 75 13.68 11.76 11.27
C GLU A 75 14.94 11.33 12.05
N THR A 76 15.93 12.21 12.13
CA THR A 76 17.10 12.05 13.01
C THR A 76 16.61 11.86 14.44
N GLY A 77 16.58 10.61 14.93
CA GLY A 77 16.20 10.32 16.32
C GLY A 77 15.65 8.92 16.62
N LYS A 78 15.23 8.12 15.62
CA LYS A 78 14.81 6.74 15.87
C LYS A 78 16.03 5.81 15.86
N SER A 79 16.50 5.46 17.07
CA SER A 79 17.47 4.39 17.27
C SER A 79 16.77 3.04 17.05
N GLU A 80 17.48 2.08 16.45
CA GLU A 80 17.04 0.70 16.30
C GLU A 80 16.65 0.08 17.65
N GLU A 81 17.44 0.35 18.70
CA GLU A 81 17.17 -0.11 20.06
C GLU A 81 15.81 0.39 20.55
N LYS A 82 15.54 1.69 20.37
CA LYS A 82 14.26 2.31 20.76
C LYS A 82 13.08 1.73 19.98
N HIS A 83 13.28 1.36 18.71
CA HIS A 83 12.23 0.72 17.91
C HIS A 83 11.84 -0.63 18.50
N TYR A 84 12.82 -1.47 18.82
CA TYR A 84 12.54 -2.78 19.40
C TYR A 84 12.06 -2.73 20.86
N GLU A 85 12.45 -1.72 21.64
CA GLU A 85 11.87 -1.42 22.96
C GLU A 85 10.37 -1.08 22.85
N VAL A 86 10.01 -0.26 21.85
CA VAL A 86 8.62 0.11 21.59
C VAL A 86 7.82 -1.11 21.10
N GLU A 87 8.34 -1.89 20.16
CA GLU A 87 7.70 -3.11 19.67
C GLU A 87 7.51 -4.15 20.80
N LYS A 88 8.47 -4.28 21.73
CA LYS A 88 8.32 -5.13 22.92
C LYS A 88 7.15 -4.65 23.79
N ARG A 89 7.06 -3.35 24.04
CA ARG A 89 5.92 -2.77 24.78
C ARG A 89 4.58 -2.99 24.08
N ILE A 90 4.55 -2.92 22.75
CA ILE A 90 3.34 -3.20 21.96
C ILE A 90 2.94 -4.68 22.15
N PHE A 91 3.91 -5.60 22.11
CA PHE A 91 3.66 -7.02 22.38
C PHE A 91 3.08 -7.25 23.78
N ASP A 92 3.65 -6.62 24.81
CA ASP A 92 3.14 -6.72 26.18
C ASP A 92 1.70 -6.20 26.29
N ILE A 93 1.36 -5.12 25.57
CA ILE A 93 -0.01 -4.61 25.52
C ILE A 93 -0.94 -5.65 24.88
N ALA A 94 -0.53 -6.28 23.78
CA ALA A 94 -1.33 -7.30 23.11
C ALA A 94 -1.63 -8.49 24.04
N VAL A 95 -0.62 -9.00 24.74
CA VAL A 95 -0.77 -10.11 25.70
C VAL A 95 -1.68 -9.71 26.87
N ASN A 96 -1.53 -8.50 27.39
CA ASN A 96 -2.30 -8.01 28.54
C ASN A 96 -3.74 -7.56 28.21
N THR A 97 -4.16 -7.65 26.94
CA THR A 97 -5.56 -7.35 26.57
C THR A 97 -6.53 -8.46 26.96
N ALA A 98 -6.05 -9.70 27.13
CA ALA A 98 -6.90 -10.82 27.54
C ALA A 98 -7.07 -10.89 29.07
N THR A 99 -8.28 -11.19 29.52
CA THR A 99 -8.58 -11.43 30.94
C THR A 99 -8.58 -12.91 31.31
N GLU A 100 -8.93 -13.82 30.38
CA GLU A 100 -8.98 -15.26 30.65
C GLU A 100 -7.85 -16.02 29.96
N SER A 101 -7.67 -15.87 28.63
CA SER A 101 -6.66 -16.64 27.90
C SER A 101 -6.13 -15.90 26.66
N VAL A 102 -4.84 -16.10 26.38
CA VAL A 102 -4.15 -15.59 25.19
C VAL A 102 -3.74 -16.76 24.30
N PHE A 103 -4.06 -16.66 23.02
CA PHE A 103 -3.67 -17.62 22.00
C PHE A 103 -2.67 -16.97 21.05
N ILE A 104 -1.50 -17.57 20.92
CA ILE A 104 -0.43 -17.09 20.04
C ILE A 104 -0.21 -18.13 18.96
N SER A 105 -0.19 -17.70 17.69
CA SER A 105 0.18 -18.58 16.58
C SER A 105 1.49 -18.14 15.94
N PHE A 106 2.30 -19.13 15.58
CA PHE A 106 3.57 -18.99 14.90
C PHE A 106 3.80 -20.23 14.01
N ARG A 107 4.68 -20.12 13.01
CA ARG A 107 5.03 -21.25 12.15
C ARG A 107 6.14 -22.07 12.81
N MET A 108 6.02 -23.40 12.74
CA MET A 108 7.01 -24.33 13.27
C MET A 108 8.00 -24.83 12.21
N ASP A 109 7.66 -24.68 10.92
CA ASP A 109 8.52 -25.05 9.80
C ASP A 109 9.61 -23.98 9.60
N PHE A 110 10.71 -24.10 10.35
CA PHE A 110 11.84 -23.18 10.27
C PHE A 110 12.64 -23.44 8.97
N SER A 111 12.28 -22.77 7.87
CA SER A 111 13.27 -22.49 6.81
C SER A 111 14.32 -21.51 7.34
N GLU A 112 15.55 -21.52 6.83
CA GLU A 112 16.64 -20.61 7.28
C GLU A 112 16.24 -19.11 7.28
N GLU A 113 15.23 -18.74 6.48
CA GLU A 113 14.72 -17.37 6.35
C GLU A 113 13.68 -16.98 7.43
N GLU A 114 13.02 -17.93 8.10
CA GLU A 114 11.91 -17.67 9.03
C GLU A 114 12.30 -17.97 10.48
N VAL A 115 12.67 -16.91 11.21
CA VAL A 115 13.11 -17.00 12.61
C VAL A 115 11.94 -16.74 13.56
N LEU A 116 11.85 -17.51 14.65
CA LEU A 116 10.88 -17.26 15.72
C LEU A 116 11.11 -15.88 16.37
N SER A 117 10.02 -15.19 16.72
CA SER A 117 10.13 -13.91 17.42
C SER A 117 10.92 -14.04 18.74
N PRO A 118 11.84 -13.11 19.05
CA PRO A 118 12.56 -13.09 20.32
C PRO A 118 11.61 -12.94 21.52
N TYR A 119 10.44 -12.34 21.32
CA TYR A 119 9.45 -12.11 22.38
C TYR A 119 8.89 -13.42 22.93
N LEU A 120 8.78 -14.46 22.09
CA LEU A 120 8.27 -15.76 22.51
C LEU A 120 9.28 -16.56 23.33
N LYS A 121 10.58 -16.29 23.19
CA LYS A 121 11.61 -17.00 23.96
C LYS A 121 11.46 -16.81 25.47
N GLU A 122 10.89 -15.69 25.92
CA GLU A 122 10.62 -15.44 27.34
C GLU A 122 9.45 -16.28 27.86
N TYR A 123 8.43 -16.53 27.04
CA TYR A 123 7.22 -17.27 27.41
C TYR A 123 7.35 -18.78 27.19
N LEU A 124 8.18 -19.21 26.23
CA LEU A 124 8.40 -20.61 25.88
C LEU A 124 9.54 -21.27 26.69
N LYS A 125 10.04 -20.61 27.75
CA LYS A 125 11.10 -21.18 28.63
C LYS A 125 10.68 -22.51 29.27
N ASP A 126 9.38 -22.71 29.45
CA ASP A 126 8.80 -23.93 30.01
C ASP A 126 8.56 -25.03 28.95
N GLY A 127 9.07 -24.84 27.73
CA GLY A 127 8.86 -25.71 26.58
C GLY A 127 7.55 -25.45 25.85
N ILE A 128 7.47 -25.89 24.59
CA ILE A 128 6.21 -25.92 23.83
C ILE A 128 5.42 -27.12 24.35
N ASN A 129 4.53 -26.91 25.32
CA ASN A 129 3.65 -27.95 25.88
C ASN A 129 2.36 -28.11 25.06
N GLY A 130 2.48 -28.09 23.73
CA GLY A 130 1.37 -28.23 22.80
C GLY A 130 1.72 -29.20 21.69
N GLU A 131 0.80 -30.10 21.36
CA GLU A 131 0.91 -30.85 20.12
C GLU A 131 0.84 -29.85 18.95
N PRO A 132 1.72 -29.96 17.94
CA PRO A 132 1.58 -29.14 16.74
C PRO A 132 0.17 -29.33 16.20
N ALA A 133 -0.48 -28.23 15.84
CA ALA A 133 -1.73 -28.35 15.11
C ALA A 133 -1.46 -29.23 13.89
N PRO A 134 -2.32 -30.22 13.59
CA PRO A 134 -2.15 -30.99 12.37
C PRO A 134 -2.03 -29.97 11.25
N ALA A 135 -0.96 -30.05 10.45
CA ALA A 135 -0.90 -29.24 9.25
C ALA A 135 -2.13 -29.65 8.45
N GLY A 136 -3.18 -28.82 8.48
CA GLY A 136 -4.37 -29.05 7.69
C GLY A 136 -3.91 -29.20 6.25
N ILE A 137 -3.82 -30.45 5.79
CA ILE A 137 -3.76 -30.73 4.38
C ILE A 137 -5.10 -30.19 3.93
N PHE A 138 -5.08 -29.07 3.23
CA PHE A 138 -6.18 -28.71 2.35
C PHE A 138 -6.18 -29.72 1.19
N GLU A 139 -6.50 -30.97 1.53
CA GLU A 139 -7.17 -31.96 0.69
C GLU A 139 -8.68 -31.75 0.86
N GLU A 140 -9.12 -30.52 1.05
CA GLU A 140 -10.28 -30.14 0.28
C GLU A 140 -9.79 -30.15 -1.17
N ASP A 141 -10.03 -31.29 -1.82
CA ASP A 141 -10.72 -31.30 -3.10
C ASP A 141 -11.92 -30.32 -3.02
N VAL A 142 -11.65 -29.01 -2.93
CA VAL A 142 -12.40 -28.06 -3.71
C VAL A 142 -12.11 -28.54 -5.11
N LYS A 143 -12.93 -29.49 -5.58
CA LYS A 143 -13.24 -29.61 -6.99
C LYS A 143 -13.70 -28.21 -7.33
N MET A 144 -12.75 -27.38 -7.72
CA MET A 144 -13.00 -26.34 -8.69
C MET A 144 -13.58 -27.13 -9.84
N GLN A 145 -14.91 -27.27 -9.83
CA GLN A 145 -15.63 -27.51 -11.04
C GLN A 145 -15.02 -26.48 -11.97
N GLU A 146 -14.33 -26.95 -13.00
CA GLU A 146 -14.00 -26.11 -14.12
C GLU A 146 -15.34 -25.57 -14.58
N VAL A 147 -15.71 -24.40 -14.05
CA VAL A 147 -16.75 -23.59 -14.62
C VAL A 147 -16.13 -23.30 -15.98
N LYS A 148 -16.61 -24.02 -17.00
CA LYS A 148 -16.38 -23.68 -18.39
C LYS A 148 -17.03 -22.33 -18.56
N LEU A 149 -16.27 -21.29 -18.19
CA LEU A 149 -16.56 -19.93 -18.53
C LEU A 149 -16.55 -19.98 -20.05
N ASN A 150 -17.74 -19.90 -20.65
CA ASN A 150 -17.87 -19.50 -22.03
C ASN A 150 -17.78 -17.98 -21.95
N PRO A 151 -16.57 -17.37 -22.04
CA PRO A 151 -16.50 -15.92 -22.03
C PRO A 151 -17.38 -15.44 -23.18
N PRO A 152 -18.31 -14.51 -22.94
CA PRO A 152 -19.08 -13.92 -24.02
C PRO A 152 -18.08 -13.38 -25.04
N ARG A 153 -18.25 -13.75 -26.31
CA ARG A 153 -17.46 -13.15 -27.39
C ARG A 153 -17.84 -11.68 -27.47
N VAL A 154 -17.08 -10.83 -26.80
CA VAL A 154 -17.29 -9.39 -26.84
C VAL A 154 -16.78 -8.88 -28.18
N SER A 155 -17.66 -8.33 -29.01
CA SER A 155 -17.24 -7.59 -30.20
C SER A 155 -16.48 -6.34 -29.75
N MET A 156 -15.17 -6.31 -29.98
CA MET A 156 -14.37 -5.14 -29.63
C MET A 156 -14.73 -3.96 -30.54
N PRO A 157 -14.94 -2.76 -29.99
CA PRO A 157 -15.13 -1.57 -30.81
C PRO A 157 -13.84 -1.27 -31.60
N PRO A 158 -13.94 -0.70 -32.81
CA PRO A 158 -12.76 -0.31 -33.58
C PRO A 158 -11.94 0.73 -32.81
N VAL A 159 -10.67 0.41 -32.58
CA VAL A 159 -9.74 1.29 -31.86
C VAL A 159 -9.25 2.37 -32.82
N LYS A 160 -9.68 3.63 -32.61
CA LYS A 160 -9.33 4.76 -33.49
C LYS A 160 -7.90 5.28 -33.29
N SER A 161 -7.34 5.12 -32.10
CA SER A 161 -5.97 5.53 -31.77
C SER A 161 -5.43 4.72 -30.59
N ILE A 162 -4.16 4.34 -30.67
CA ILE A 162 -3.45 3.58 -29.64
C ILE A 162 -2.36 4.48 -29.07
N SER A 163 -2.29 4.60 -27.74
CA SER A 163 -1.16 5.26 -27.06
C SER A 163 -0.10 4.23 -26.67
N ALA A 164 1.15 4.68 -26.49
CA ALA A 164 2.25 3.81 -26.05
C ALA A 164 1.88 3.06 -24.76
N THR A 165 1.35 3.75 -23.75
CA THR A 165 0.89 3.15 -22.49
C THR A 165 -0.25 2.13 -22.69
N ALA A 166 -1.12 2.35 -23.68
CA ALA A 166 -2.20 1.41 -23.98
C ALA A 166 -1.63 0.11 -24.59
N LEU A 167 -0.64 0.22 -25.48
CA LEU A 167 0.04 -0.92 -26.07
C LEU A 167 0.84 -1.70 -25.02
N GLU A 168 1.62 -1.01 -24.19
CA GLU A 168 2.38 -1.61 -23.08
C GLU A 168 1.45 -2.37 -22.12
N ASN A 169 0.31 -1.78 -21.76
CA ASN A 169 -0.68 -2.43 -20.91
C ASN A 169 -1.26 -3.70 -21.55
N TYR A 170 -1.49 -3.70 -22.87
CA TYR A 170 -2.00 -4.86 -23.58
C TYR A 170 -0.98 -5.99 -23.64
N ILE A 171 0.27 -5.66 -24.00
CA ILE A 171 1.39 -6.61 -24.04
C ILE A 171 1.59 -7.24 -22.66
N ALA A 172 1.54 -6.43 -21.60
CA ALA A 172 1.66 -6.92 -20.23
C ALA A 172 0.46 -7.80 -19.81
N CYS A 173 -0.77 -7.39 -20.12
CA CYS A 173 -1.98 -8.14 -19.81
C CYS A 173 -3.19 -7.68 -20.65
N PRO A 174 -3.69 -8.51 -21.59
CA PRO A 174 -4.86 -8.18 -22.40
C PRO A 174 -6.12 -7.89 -21.59
N LEU A 175 -6.30 -8.59 -20.46
CA LEU A 175 -7.45 -8.40 -19.58
C LEU A 175 -7.41 -7.03 -18.86
N LYS A 176 -6.22 -6.59 -18.44
CA LYS A 176 -6.01 -5.25 -17.87
C LYS A 176 -6.36 -4.17 -18.90
N TYR A 177 -5.91 -4.33 -20.14
CA TYR A 177 -6.26 -3.42 -21.24
C TYR A 177 -7.76 -3.39 -21.48
N PHE A 178 -8.41 -4.56 -21.52
CA PHE A 178 -9.86 -4.65 -21.71
C PHE A 178 -10.61 -3.84 -20.66
N PHE A 179 -10.33 -4.05 -19.38
CA PHE A 179 -11.03 -3.31 -18.32
C PHE A 179 -10.71 -1.82 -18.30
N GLU A 180 -9.47 -1.43 -18.60
CA GLU A 180 -9.03 -0.02 -18.51
C GLU A 180 -9.40 0.80 -19.75
N LYS A 181 -9.24 0.25 -20.96
CA LYS A 181 -9.41 0.98 -22.23
C LYS A 181 -10.75 0.71 -22.91
N ILE A 182 -11.26 -0.51 -22.83
CA ILE A 182 -12.54 -0.89 -23.46
C ILE A 182 -13.70 -0.63 -22.50
N VAL A 183 -13.70 -1.24 -21.31
CA VAL A 183 -14.74 -1.06 -20.29
C VAL A 183 -14.65 0.31 -19.62
N ARG A 184 -13.45 0.92 -19.60
CA ARG A 184 -13.18 2.25 -19.00
C ARG A 184 -13.53 2.32 -17.52
N ILE A 185 -13.17 1.28 -16.77
CA ILE A 185 -13.26 1.30 -15.31
C ILE A 185 -12.40 2.46 -14.80
N ARG A 186 -13.03 3.41 -14.10
CA ARG A 186 -12.33 4.57 -13.56
C ARG A 186 -11.34 4.12 -12.50
N ARG A 187 -10.09 4.55 -12.64
CA ARG A 187 -9.08 4.46 -11.58
C ARG A 187 -8.80 5.85 -11.06
N GLU A 188 -8.70 5.96 -9.75
CA GLU A 188 -8.19 7.17 -9.12
C GLU A 188 -6.72 7.34 -9.48
N MET A 189 -6.32 8.59 -9.72
CA MET A 189 -4.92 8.88 -9.96
C MET A 189 -4.15 8.81 -8.66
N THR A 190 -2.96 8.22 -8.71
CA THR A 190 -2.04 8.28 -7.58
C THR A 190 -1.59 9.73 -7.35
N PRO A 191 -1.28 10.13 -6.10
CA PRO A 191 -0.77 11.47 -5.81
C PRO A 191 0.49 11.84 -6.61
N ALA A 192 1.31 10.85 -6.96
CA ALA A 192 2.48 11.03 -7.83
C ALA A 192 2.08 11.36 -9.28
N ALA A 193 1.13 10.62 -9.86
CA ALA A 193 0.62 10.91 -11.21
C ALA A 193 -0.08 12.27 -11.28
N LEU A 194 -0.80 12.64 -10.23
CA LEU A 194 -1.42 13.95 -10.10
C LEU A 194 -0.36 15.06 -10.07
N SER A 195 0.64 14.95 -9.20
CA SER A 195 1.72 15.93 -9.13
C SER A 195 2.48 16.05 -10.45
N GLY A 196 2.75 14.94 -11.14
CA GLY A 196 3.34 14.97 -12.48
C GLY A 196 2.52 15.80 -13.46
N ARG A 197 1.19 15.60 -13.49
CA ARG A 197 0.29 16.41 -14.34
C ARG A 197 0.33 17.90 -13.97
N LEU A 198 0.38 18.24 -12.69
CA LEU A 198 0.48 19.63 -12.24
C LEU A 198 1.80 20.27 -12.67
N VAL A 199 2.92 19.54 -12.56
CA VAL A 199 4.23 19.98 -13.06
C VAL A 199 4.17 20.25 -14.56
N HIS A 200 3.63 19.32 -15.36
CA HIS A 200 3.47 19.53 -16.79
C HIS A 200 2.65 20.78 -17.11
N LYS A 201 1.57 21.02 -16.38
CA LYS A 201 0.72 22.21 -16.55
C LYS A 201 1.43 23.51 -16.16
N ILE A 202 2.27 23.47 -15.12
CA ILE A 202 3.09 24.64 -14.73
C ILE A 202 4.11 24.93 -15.83
N MET A 203 4.80 23.91 -16.34
CA MET A 203 5.80 24.03 -17.39
C MET A 203 5.21 24.50 -18.71
N GLU A 204 4.04 23.98 -19.10
CA GLU A 204 3.28 24.42 -20.27
C GLU A 204 2.98 25.93 -20.19
N ARG A 205 2.44 26.41 -19.06
CA ARG A 205 2.15 27.83 -18.86
C ARG A 205 3.42 28.68 -18.82
N PHE A 206 4.46 28.17 -18.17
CA PHE A 206 5.73 28.86 -18.07
C PHE A 206 6.36 29.06 -19.46
N HIS A 207 6.43 28.01 -20.28
CA HIS A 207 6.99 28.11 -21.64
C HIS A 207 6.08 28.83 -22.64
N GLY A 208 4.76 28.84 -22.42
CA GLY A 208 3.85 29.67 -23.19
C GLY A 208 4.09 31.17 -22.99
N GLU A 209 4.54 31.58 -21.81
CA GLU A 209 4.88 32.98 -21.50
C GLU A 209 6.36 33.33 -21.76
N PHE A 210 7.27 32.35 -21.64
CA PHE A 210 8.71 32.48 -21.88
C PHE A 210 9.19 31.48 -22.94
N PRO A 211 8.96 31.74 -24.23
CA PRO A 211 9.42 30.88 -25.31
C PRO A 211 10.94 30.94 -25.55
N HIS A 212 11.59 32.02 -25.08
CA HIS A 212 13.04 32.22 -25.12
C HIS A 212 13.58 32.56 -23.73
N PRO A 213 14.86 32.29 -23.44
CA PRO A 213 15.48 32.68 -22.18
C PRO A 213 15.35 34.19 -21.95
N ALA A 214 14.67 34.58 -20.87
CA ALA A 214 14.50 35.97 -20.44
C ALA A 214 15.39 36.28 -19.23
N GLU A 215 15.20 37.44 -18.57
CA GLU A 215 15.90 37.73 -17.32
C GLU A 215 15.52 36.73 -16.20
N SER A 216 16.53 36.12 -15.59
CA SER A 216 16.39 35.05 -14.57
C SER A 216 15.62 35.47 -13.32
N GLY A 217 15.64 36.76 -12.96
CA GLY A 217 14.89 37.30 -11.82
C GLY A 217 13.37 37.30 -12.03
N GLY A 218 12.92 37.72 -13.22
CA GLY A 218 11.49 37.74 -13.59
C GLY A 218 10.89 36.33 -13.69
N MET A 219 11.66 35.40 -14.27
CA MET A 219 11.23 34.01 -14.43
C MET A 219 11.05 33.27 -13.10
N LYS A 220 11.95 33.44 -12.12
CA LYS A 220 11.78 32.84 -10.78
C LYS A 220 10.51 33.30 -10.08
N LYS A 221 10.27 34.61 -10.06
CA LYS A 221 9.09 35.19 -9.40
C LYS A 221 7.80 34.67 -10.04
N LYS A 222 7.80 34.58 -11.37
CA LYS A 222 6.66 34.08 -12.13
C LYS A 222 6.43 32.58 -11.94
N MET A 223 7.49 31.78 -11.93
CA MET A 223 7.42 30.34 -11.63
C MET A 223 6.83 30.07 -10.25
N SER A 224 7.26 30.80 -9.22
CA SER A 224 6.68 30.70 -7.88
C SER A 224 5.17 30.98 -7.89
N GLY A 225 4.74 32.05 -8.58
CA GLY A 225 3.33 32.38 -8.72
C GLY A 225 2.52 31.30 -9.47
N LEU A 226 3.09 30.69 -10.51
CA LEU A 226 2.44 29.60 -11.25
C LEU A 226 2.27 28.34 -10.38
N ILE A 227 3.28 27.99 -9.58
CA ILE A 227 3.20 26.88 -8.63
C ILE A 227 2.04 27.12 -7.67
N ASP A 228 1.95 28.30 -7.07
CA ASP A 228 0.87 28.63 -6.13
C ASP A 228 -0.50 28.56 -6.78
N ILE A 229 -0.67 29.17 -7.96
CA ILE A 229 -1.96 29.18 -8.67
C ILE A 229 -2.41 27.77 -9.05
N VAL A 230 -1.51 26.95 -9.61
CA VAL A 230 -1.84 25.61 -10.11
C VAL A 230 -2.14 24.67 -8.95
N PHE A 231 -1.32 24.67 -7.90
CA PHE A 231 -1.55 23.83 -6.73
C PHE A 231 -2.82 24.26 -5.97
N LEU A 232 -3.06 25.56 -5.76
CA LEU A 232 -4.31 26.02 -5.12
C LEU A 232 -5.56 25.68 -5.94
N ALA A 233 -5.48 25.69 -7.27
CA ALA A 233 -6.57 25.24 -8.12
C ALA A 233 -6.85 23.73 -8.00
N ALA A 234 -5.80 22.91 -7.84
CA ALA A 234 -5.95 21.47 -7.61
C ALA A 234 -6.56 21.16 -6.24
N LEU A 235 -6.18 21.90 -5.20
CA LEU A 235 -6.76 21.78 -3.86
C LEU A 235 -8.26 22.11 -3.85
N ARG A 236 -8.67 23.17 -4.55
CA ARG A 236 -10.10 23.56 -4.67
C ARG A 236 -10.96 22.53 -5.39
N LYS A 237 -10.35 21.68 -6.21
CA LYS A 237 -11.04 20.61 -6.94
C LYS A 237 -11.00 19.27 -6.19
N GLU A 238 -10.48 19.25 -4.97
CA GLU A 238 -10.33 18.04 -4.15
C GLU A 238 -9.60 16.90 -4.90
N GLU A 239 -8.62 17.26 -5.75
CA GLU A 239 -7.89 16.25 -6.54
C GLU A 239 -6.91 15.43 -5.68
N PHE A 240 -6.51 15.94 -4.50
CA PHE A 240 -5.62 15.26 -3.57
C PHE A 240 -6.40 14.55 -2.45
N PRO A 241 -5.92 13.38 -1.96
CA PRO A 241 -6.58 12.64 -0.88
C PRO A 241 -6.71 13.43 0.41
N ASP A 242 -5.71 14.25 0.73
CA ASP A 242 -5.66 15.03 1.96
C ASP A 242 -4.72 16.25 1.82
N GLY A 243 -4.90 17.23 2.71
CA GLY A 243 -4.13 18.47 2.72
C GLY A 243 -2.66 18.32 3.13
N TYR A 244 -2.28 17.24 3.79
CA TYR A 244 -0.89 16.95 4.15
C TYR A 244 -0.11 16.48 2.92
N THR A 245 -0.65 15.52 2.17
CA THR A 245 -0.10 15.03 0.90
C THR A 245 0.08 16.18 -0.09
N PHE A 246 -0.89 17.08 -0.19
CA PHE A 246 -0.80 18.32 -0.95
C PHE A 246 0.42 19.18 -0.56
N LYS A 247 0.60 19.45 0.74
CA LYS A 247 1.71 20.26 1.25
C LYS A 247 3.07 19.62 0.97
N CYS A 248 3.18 18.30 1.17
CA CYS A 248 4.40 17.55 0.92
C CYS A 248 4.83 17.65 -0.55
N TRP A 249 3.91 17.41 -1.49
CA TRP A 249 4.20 17.50 -2.92
C TRP A 249 4.55 18.91 -3.37
N LYS A 250 3.82 19.92 -2.90
CA LYS A 250 4.14 21.32 -3.20
C LYS A 250 5.55 21.67 -2.72
N LYS A 251 5.89 21.31 -1.48
CA LYS A 251 7.22 21.55 -0.90
C LYS A 251 8.33 20.80 -1.64
N PHE A 252 8.04 19.58 -2.10
CA PHE A 252 8.99 18.75 -2.85
C PHE A 252 9.31 19.34 -4.24
N VAL A 253 8.30 19.74 -5.00
CA VAL A 253 8.46 20.16 -6.41
C VAL A 253 9.02 21.59 -6.55
N THR A 254 8.64 22.49 -5.63
CA THR A 254 9.00 23.91 -5.68
C THR A 254 10.50 24.19 -5.90
N PRO A 255 11.44 23.59 -5.14
CA PRO A 255 12.87 23.88 -5.33
C PRO A 255 13.38 23.50 -6.73
N PHE A 256 12.88 22.41 -7.32
CA PHE A 256 13.29 21.97 -8.65
C PHE A 256 12.85 22.95 -9.73
N LEU A 257 11.59 23.40 -9.67
CA LEU A 257 11.04 24.35 -10.64
C LEU A 257 11.66 25.74 -10.51
N LEU A 258 11.94 26.20 -9.29
CA LEU A 258 12.64 27.47 -9.07
C LEU A 258 14.10 27.41 -9.53
N LYS A 259 14.76 26.26 -9.35
CA LYS A 259 16.11 26.02 -9.90
C LYS A 259 16.07 26.03 -11.43
N TYR A 260 15.10 25.35 -12.03
CA TYR A 260 14.89 25.34 -13.48
C TYR A 260 14.68 26.74 -14.05
N ALA A 261 13.84 27.56 -13.43
CA ALA A 261 13.62 28.95 -13.84
C ALA A 261 14.85 29.87 -13.62
N ALA A 262 15.84 29.42 -12.85
CA ALA A 262 17.08 30.15 -12.60
C ALA A 262 18.14 29.96 -13.68
N THR A 263 18.09 28.81 -14.35
CA THR A 263 19.09 28.37 -15.31
C THR A 263 18.68 28.78 -16.71
N GLU A 264 19.60 29.39 -17.46
CA GLU A 264 19.41 29.58 -18.91
C GLU A 264 19.41 28.20 -19.57
N HIS A 265 18.30 27.88 -20.23
CA HIS A 265 18.15 26.64 -20.96
C HIS A 265 17.96 26.99 -22.44
N GLU A 266 19.01 26.81 -23.24
CA GLU A 266 18.87 26.73 -24.69
C GLU A 266 18.35 25.35 -25.07
N PHE A 267 17.15 25.28 -25.64
CA PHE A 267 16.59 24.04 -26.18
C PHE A 267 16.76 24.03 -27.70
N ASP A 268 17.74 23.26 -28.20
CA ASP A 268 17.89 22.98 -29.63
C ASP A 268 16.87 21.89 -30.03
N VAL A 269 15.69 22.32 -30.50
CA VAL A 269 14.65 21.40 -30.97
C VAL A 269 14.96 20.99 -32.41
N ARG A 270 15.67 19.87 -32.57
CA ARG A 270 15.88 19.25 -33.89
C ARG A 270 14.73 18.32 -34.23
N LEU A 271 13.87 18.74 -35.17
CA LEU A 271 12.88 17.85 -35.78
C LEU A 271 13.60 16.79 -36.61
N ARG A 272 13.61 15.54 -36.15
CA ARG A 272 14.03 14.40 -36.97
C ARG A 272 12.81 13.88 -37.71
N GLU A 273 12.71 14.17 -38.99
CA GLU A 273 11.76 13.48 -39.87
C GLU A 273 12.24 12.04 -40.07
N HIS A 274 11.61 11.09 -39.39
CA HIS A 274 11.83 9.68 -39.66
C HIS A 274 10.94 9.26 -40.83
N LYS A 275 11.50 9.16 -42.04
CA LYS A 275 10.84 8.45 -43.13
C LYS A 275 10.76 6.97 -42.74
N VAL A 276 9.55 6.47 -42.54
CA VAL A 276 9.28 5.05 -42.37
C VAL A 276 9.19 4.45 -43.77
N GLU A 277 10.24 3.78 -44.22
CA GLU A 277 10.16 2.92 -45.40
C GLU A 277 9.40 1.65 -44.98
N ILE A 278 8.18 1.52 -45.50
CA ILE A 278 7.37 0.31 -45.33
C ILE A 278 7.82 -0.64 -46.45
N GLY A 279 8.63 -1.64 -46.09
CA GLY A 279 8.97 -2.78 -46.94
C GLY A 279 7.92 -3.88 -46.86
#